data_AF-A0A2K4FXJ5-F1
#
_entry.id   AF-A0A2K4FXJ5-F1
#
_cell.length_a   1.000
_cell.length_b   1.000
_cell.length_c   1.000
_cell.angle_alpha   90.00
_cell.angle_beta   90.00
_cell.angle_gamma   90.00
#
_symmetry.space_group_name_H-M   'P 1'
#
loop_
_entity.id
_entity.type
_entity.pdbx_description
1 polymer ?
#
loop_
_entity_poly.entity_id
_entity_poly.type
_entity_poly.pdbx_seq_one_letter_code
_entity_poly.pdbx_strand_id
1 'polypeptide(L)'
;IYTPNANFNGTDTFTVTVSDGHGGTTTSTVTVTIDPVNDAPTVPNYAQTTDEDTPVSGQVVGSDVDGDTLTYVKGSDPANGTVTVNADGTYT
;
A
#
# COMPACT_ATOMS: atom_id res chain seq x y z
N ILE A 1 -22.45 -1.49 14.23
CA ILE A 1 -21.00 -1.22 14.41
C ILE A 1 -20.52 -0.64 13.10
N TYR A 2 -19.88 0.54 13.11
CA TYR A 2 -19.24 1.11 11.93
C TYR A 2 -17.81 0.58 11.84
N THR A 3 -17.42 0.12 10.66
CA THR A 3 -16.07 -0.35 10.36
C THR A 3 -15.66 0.34 9.05
N PRO A 4 -14.62 1.19 9.04
CA PRO A 4 -14.10 1.77 7.80
C PRO A 4 -13.68 0.69 6.80
N ASN A 5 -13.69 1.03 5.50
CA ASN A 5 -13.03 0.19 4.51
C ASN A 5 -11.53 0.10 4.81
N ALA A 6 -10.91 -1.03 4.48
CA ALA A 6 -9.46 -1.15 4.59
C ALA A 6 -8.76 -0.04 3.82
N ASN A 7 -7.73 0.56 4.43
CA ASN A 7 -6.87 1.61 3.88
C ASN A 7 -7.62 2.91 3.50
N PHE A 8 -8.84 3.10 4.02
CA PHE A 8 -9.52 4.39 3.95
C PHE A 8 -9.20 5.22 5.19
N ASN A 9 -8.75 6.45 4.97
CA ASN A 9 -8.62 7.48 5.98
C ASN A 9 -9.27 8.77 5.46
N GLY A 10 -9.76 9.61 6.37
CA GLY A 10 -10.49 10.84 6.03
C GLY A 10 -11.78 11.01 6.82
N THR A 11 -12.74 11.71 6.24
CA THR A 11 -14.05 11.93 6.87
C THR A 11 -15.12 11.15 6.13
N ASP A 12 -15.92 10.41 6.89
CA ASP A 12 -17.12 9.72 6.40
C ASP A 12 -18.36 10.25 7.13
N THR A 13 -19.53 10.15 6.50
CA THR A 13 -20.77 10.61 7.08
C THR A 13 -21.91 9.67 6.77
N PHE A 14 -22.76 9.44 7.76
CA PHE A 14 -24.04 8.78 7.56
C PHE A 14 -25.15 9.53 8.30
N THR A 15 -26.40 9.25 7.94
CA THR A 15 -27.55 9.90 8.57
C THR A 15 -28.42 8.89 9.31
N VAL A 16 -29.05 9.36 10.39
CA VAL A 16 -30.05 8.61 11.16
C VAL A 16 -31.35 9.39 11.09
N THR A 17 -32.36 8.78 10.46
CA THR A 17 -33.73 9.32 10.45
C THR A 17 -34.46 8.89 11.72
N VAL A 18 -34.97 9.86 12.47
CA VAL A 18 -35.79 9.66 13.67
C VAL A 18 -37.24 9.97 13.28
N SER A 19 -38.14 9.01 13.48
CA SER A 19 -39.59 9.19 13.28
C SER A 19 -40.31 9.18 14.62
N ASP A 20 -41.35 9.98 14.74
CA ASP A 20 -42.25 9.97 15.91
C ASP A 20 -43.38 8.92 15.82
N GLY A 21 -43.45 8.17 14.71
CA GLY A 21 -44.52 7.19 14.45
C GLY A 21 -45.89 7.80 14.13
N HIS A 22 -46.00 9.12 14.05
CA HIS A 22 -47.24 9.87 13.81
C HIS A 22 -47.16 10.77 12.57
N GLY A 23 -46.14 10.56 11.72
CA GLY A 23 -45.95 11.27 10.45
C GLY A 23 -44.87 12.35 10.49
N GLY A 24 -44.28 12.63 11.65
CA GLY A 24 -43.11 13.49 11.80
C GLY A 24 -41.80 12.71 11.64
N THR A 25 -40.82 13.33 10.98
CA THR A 25 -39.44 12.84 10.93
C THR A 25 -38.44 13.97 11.09
N THR A 26 -37.24 13.63 11.57
CA THR A 26 -36.07 14.48 11.54
C THR A 26 -34.82 13.64 11.23
N THR A 27 -33.71 14.30 10.89
CA THR A 27 -32.47 13.63 10.48
C THR A 27 -31.32 14.14 11.32
N SER A 28 -30.53 13.21 11.88
CA SER A 28 -29.24 13.49 12.51
C SER A 28 -28.12 13.04 11.60
N THR A 29 -27.13 13.91 11.34
CA THR A 29 -25.92 13.54 10.62
C THR A 29 -24.84 13.12 11.62
N VAL A 30 -24.29 11.93 11.42
CA VAL A 30 -23.13 11.43 12.16
C VAL A 30 -21.90 11.59 11.27
N THR A 31 -20.90 12.32 11.79
CA THR A 31 -19.59 12.47 11.15
C THR A 31 -18.61 11.54 11.84
N VAL A 32 -17.86 10.77 11.05
CA VAL A 32 -16.79 9.90 11.51
C VAL A 32 -15.49 10.39 10.91
N THR A 33 -14.48 10.60 11.75
CA THR A 33 -13.11 10.88 11.31
C THR A 33 -12.29 9.61 11.47
N ILE A 34 -11.61 9.22 10.39
CA ILE A 34 -10.76 8.05 10.30
C ILE A 34 -9.32 8.54 10.15
N ASP A 35 -8.53 8.35 11.21
CA ASP A 35 -7.12 8.74 11.22
C ASP A 35 -6.30 7.78 10.32
N PRO A 36 -5.32 8.29 9.56
CA PRO A 36 -4.43 7.45 8.79
C PRO A 36 -3.55 6.60 9.70
N VAL A 37 -3.28 5.37 9.27
CA VAL A 37 -2.30 4.47 9.88
C VAL A 37 -1.34 4.05 8.78
N ASN A 38 -0.04 4.23 9.01
CA ASN A 38 0.98 3.88 8.04
C ASN A 38 1.05 2.37 7.82
N ASP A 39 0.90 1.95 6.58
CA ASP A 39 1.06 0.58 6.10
C ASP A 39 2.51 0.32 5.66
N ALA A 40 2.94 -0.94 5.71
CA ALA A 40 4.26 -1.31 5.22
C ALA A 40 4.22 -1.56 3.70
N PRO A 41 5.31 -1.26 2.96
CA PRO A 41 5.35 -1.56 1.55
C PRO A 41 5.34 -3.07 1.31
N THR A 42 4.78 -3.45 0.18
CA THR A 42 4.74 -4.83 -0.31
C THR A 42 5.60 -4.97 -1.55
N VAL A 43 6.20 -6.16 -1.75
CA VAL A 43 7.05 -6.46 -2.90
C VAL A 43 6.96 -7.95 -3.24
N PRO A 44 6.81 -8.35 -4.52
CA PRO A 44 6.82 -9.75 -4.90
C PRO A 44 8.25 -10.31 -4.96
N ASN A 45 8.35 -11.63 -5.05
CA ASN A 45 9.62 -12.29 -5.35
C ASN A 45 9.85 -12.34 -6.86
N TYR A 46 11.12 -12.20 -7.27
CA TYR A 46 11.56 -12.24 -8.65
C TYR A 46 12.48 -13.43 -8.87
N ALA A 47 12.40 -14.06 -10.04
CA ALA A 47 13.27 -15.14 -10.46
C ALA A 47 13.73 -14.90 -11.90
N GLN A 48 14.98 -15.22 -12.18
CA GLN A 48 15.60 -15.07 -13.50
C GLN A 48 16.46 -16.29 -13.80
N THR A 49 16.62 -16.60 -15.08
CA THR A 49 17.54 -17.63 -15.58
C THR A 49 18.34 -17.04 -16.72
N THR A 50 19.61 -17.38 -16.79
CA THR A 50 20.53 -16.91 -17.83
C THR A 50 21.51 -18.03 -18.15
N ASP A 51 22.10 -17.99 -19.35
CA ASP A 51 23.20 -18.87 -19.70
C ASP A 51 24.47 -18.45 -18.94
N GLU A 52 25.43 -19.37 -18.84
CA GLU A 52 26.72 -19.04 -18.23
C GLU A 52 27.38 -17.84 -18.94
N ASP A 53 28.09 -17.03 -18.16
CA ASP A 53 28.77 -15.80 -18.59
C ASP A 53 27.87 -14.72 -19.23
N THR A 54 26.54 -14.86 -19.12
CA THR A 54 25.57 -13.89 -19.65
C THR A 54 24.98 -13.02 -18.53
N PRO A 55 25.28 -11.71 -18.49
CA PRO A 55 24.75 -10.80 -17.47
C PRO A 55 23.23 -10.66 -17.50
N VAL A 56 22.63 -10.40 -16.34
CA VAL A 56 21.19 -10.14 -16.19
C VAL A 56 21.01 -8.80 -15.48
N SER A 57 20.12 -7.98 -16.02
CA SER A 57 19.63 -6.78 -15.36
C SER A 57 18.11 -6.86 -15.18
N GLY A 58 17.58 -6.03 -14.29
CA GLY A 58 16.14 -5.99 -14.04
C GLY A 58 15.76 -4.89 -13.07
N GLN A 59 14.55 -4.98 -12.56
CA GLN A 59 14.02 -4.04 -11.58
C GLN A 59 13.13 -4.75 -10.56
N VAL A 60 13.32 -4.43 -9.29
CA VAL A 60 12.40 -4.77 -8.20
C VAL A 60 11.39 -3.63 -8.08
N VAL A 61 10.10 -3.97 -8.06
CA VAL A 61 9.00 -3.00 -7.95
C VAL A 61 8.13 -3.35 -6.75
N GLY A 62 8.24 -2.53 -5.71
CA GLY A 62 7.33 -2.54 -4.57
C GLY A 62 6.13 -1.62 -4.78
N SER A 63 5.14 -1.76 -3.91
CA SER A 63 3.97 -0.90 -3.82
C SER A 63 3.67 -0.59 -2.37
N ASP A 64 3.27 0.65 -2.12
CA ASP A 64 2.80 1.11 -0.82
C ASP A 64 1.40 1.68 -0.97
N VAL A 65 0.49 1.31 -0.06
CA VAL A 65 -0.93 1.70 -0.19
C VAL A 65 -1.17 3.15 0.24
N ASP A 66 -0.27 3.70 1.06
CA ASP A 66 -0.28 5.12 1.44
C ASP A 66 0.31 6.01 0.33
N GLY A 67 0.92 5.41 -0.69
CA GLY A 67 1.54 6.12 -1.82
C GLY A 67 2.94 6.66 -1.50
N ASP A 68 3.57 6.13 -0.46
CA ASP A 68 4.92 6.52 -0.07
C ASP A 68 5.96 6.19 -1.16
N THR A 69 6.93 7.08 -1.33
CA THR A 69 8.05 6.86 -2.26
C THR A 69 8.99 5.80 -1.71
N LEU A 70 9.18 4.73 -2.47
CA LEU A 70 10.03 3.62 -2.07
C LEU A 70 11.49 3.83 -2.49
N THR A 71 12.41 3.38 -1.62
CA THR A 71 13.85 3.35 -1.88
C THR A 71 14.36 1.92 -1.74
N TYR A 72 15.34 1.58 -2.57
CA TYR A 72 15.86 0.22 -2.67
C TYR A 72 17.35 0.18 -2.37
N VAL A 73 17.78 -0.87 -1.67
CA VAL A 73 19.19 -1.10 -1.34
C VAL A 73 19.49 -2.58 -1.47
N LYS A 74 20.73 -2.90 -1.83
CA LYS A 74 21.20 -4.29 -1.87
C LYS A 74 21.19 -4.87 -0.45
N GLY A 75 20.40 -5.93 -0.23
CA GLY A 75 20.31 -6.60 1.07
C GLY A 75 21.46 -7.57 1.34
N SER A 76 21.95 -8.26 0.30
CA SER A 76 23.10 -9.17 0.38
C SER A 76 23.73 -9.37 -1.00
N ASP A 77 24.96 -9.88 -1.03
CA ASP A 77 25.66 -10.22 -2.27
C ASP A 77 25.32 -11.64 -2.76
N PRO A 78 25.30 -11.86 -4.09
CA PRO A 78 25.21 -13.21 -4.63
C PRO A 78 26.49 -14.01 -4.33
N ALA A 79 26.37 -15.34 -4.22
CA ALA A 79 27.51 -16.21 -3.89
C ALA A 79 28.55 -16.35 -5.04
N ASN A 80 28.12 -16.20 -6.29
CA ASN A 80 28.93 -16.46 -7.49
C ASN A 80 28.86 -15.31 -8.50
N GLY A 81 29.02 -14.07 -8.03
CA GLY A 81 28.99 -12.90 -8.91
C GLY A 81 28.96 -11.60 -8.12
N THR A 82 28.58 -10.52 -8.79
CA THR A 82 28.36 -9.21 -8.17
C THR A 82 27.05 -8.65 -8.66
N VAL A 83 26.43 -7.80 -7.84
CA VAL A 83 25.26 -7.02 -8.24
C VAL A 83 25.36 -5.62 -7.66
N THR A 84 24.96 -4.65 -8.47
CA THR A 84 24.70 -3.27 -8.04
C THR A 84 23.19 -3.06 -8.05
N VAL A 85 22.65 -2.53 -6.96
CA VAL A 85 21.24 -2.15 -6.85
C VAL A 85 21.16 -0.65 -6.68
N ASN A 86 20.41 0.01 -7.55
CA ASN A 86 20.15 1.43 -7.49
C ASN A 86 18.96 1.74 -6.58
N ALA A 87 18.85 3.01 -6.16
CA ALA A 87 17.80 3.45 -5.24
C ALA A 87 16.38 3.39 -5.84
N ASP A 88 16.24 3.18 -7.14
CA ASP A 88 14.98 2.99 -7.88
C ASP A 88 14.60 1.50 -8.10
N GLY A 89 15.37 0.59 -7.50
CA GLY A 89 15.16 -0.85 -7.58
C GLY A 89 15.73 -1.50 -8.83
N THR A 90 16.31 -0.73 -9.77
CA THR A 90 17.04 -1.32 -10.90
C THR A 90 18.32 -1.98 -10.43
N TYR A 91 18.69 -3.09 -11.08
CA TYR A 91 19.92 -3.81 -10.77
C TYR A 91 20.64 -4.30 -12.02
N THR A 92 21.96 -4.45 -11.88
CA THR A 92 22.89 -4.97 -12.90
C THR A 92 23.99 -5.78 -12.24
#